data_AF-A0A0R2CJ96-F1
#
_entry.id   AF-A0A0R2CJ96-F1
#
_cell.length_a   1.000
_cell.length_b   1.000
_cell.length_c   1.000
_cell.angle_alpha   90.00
_cell.angle_beta   90.00
_cell.angle_gamma   90.00
#
_symmetry.space_group_name_H-M   'P 1'
#
loop_
_entity.id
_entity.type
_entity.pdbx_description
1 polymer ?
#
loop_
_entity_poly.entity_id
_entity_poly.type
_entity_poly.pdbx_seq_one_letter_code
_entity_poly.pdbx_strand_id
1 'polypeptide(L)' 'MVQQKELRDLAISLTHKNVKVMISNSSSEITKELYKSKTFKIRTVRAGRAINSNGKKRGKVDEFIITNY' A
#
# COMPACT_ATOMS: atom_id res chain seq x y z
N MET A 1 13.83 3.78 -2.58
CA MET A 1 13.64 2.34 -2.29
C MET A 1 13.91 1.96 -0.85
N VAL A 2 14.97 2.48 -0.22
CA VAL A 2 15.35 2.17 1.19
C VAL A 2 14.17 2.40 2.16
N GLN A 3 13.58 3.59 2.17
CA GLN A 3 12.47 3.95 3.07
C GLN A 3 11.22 3.05 2.92
N GLN A 4 10.92 2.57 1.70
CA GLN A 4 9.77 1.68 1.48
C GLN A 4 10.02 0.28 2.05
N LYS A 5 11.26 -0.19 2.02
CA LYS A 5 11.67 -1.45 2.68
C LYS A 5 11.62 -1.31 4.20
N GLU A 6 12.12 -0.20 4.73
CA GLU A 6 12.07 0.09 6.18
C GLU A 6 10.64 0.14 6.70
N LEU A 7 9.72 0.78 5.98
CA LEU A 7 8.30 0.80 6.34
C LEU A 7 7.69 -0.61 6.38
N ARG A 8 7.99 -1.45 5.38
CA ARG A 8 7.55 -2.85 5.36
C ARG A 8 8.10 -3.62 6.55
N ASP A 9 9.38 -3.45 6.87
CA ASP A 9 10.04 -4.17 7.96
C ASP A 9 9.47 -3.74 9.32
N LEU A 10 9.15 -2.46 9.48
CA LEU A 10 8.41 -1.95 10.62
C LEU A 10 7.02 -2.62 10.73
N ALA A 11 6.27 -2.70 9.62
CA ALA A 11 4.96 -3.36 9.61
C ALA A 11 5.03 -4.85 9.98
N ILE A 12 6.08 -5.55 9.55
CA ILE A 12 6.35 -6.93 9.96
C ILE A 12 6.64 -7.00 11.46
N SER A 13 7.48 -6.10 11.99
CA SER A 13 7.79 -6.05 13.43
C SER A 13 6.56 -5.79 14.29
N LEU A 14 5.62 -4.96 13.82
CA LEU A 14 4.34 -4.69 14.48
C LEU A 14 3.41 -5.91 14.41
N THR A 15 3.43 -6.63 13.30
CA THR A 15 2.67 -7.88 13.14
C THR A 15 3.11 -8.93 14.17
N HIS A 16 4.41 -9.09 14.40
CA HIS A 16 4.92 -10.00 15.44
C HIS A 16 4.50 -9.59 16.87
N LYS A 17 4.12 -8.31 17.08
CA LYS A 17 3.57 -7.81 18.33
C LYS A 17 2.03 -7.88 18.39
N ASN A 18 1.39 -8.62 17.48
CA ASN A 18 -0.06 -8.71 17.33
C ASN A 18 -0.77 -7.37 17.07
N VAL A 19 -0.05 -6.37 16.53
CA VAL A 19 -0.62 -5.08 16.16
C VAL A 19 -1.20 -5.17 14.76
N LYS A 20 -2.44 -4.72 14.59
CA LYS A 20 -3.09 -4.62 13.28
C LYS A 20 -2.57 -3.41 12.51
N VAL A 21 -2.14 -3.63 11.28
CA VAL A 21 -1.55 -2.60 10.41
C VAL A 21 -2.35 -2.52 9.11
N MET A 22 -2.57 -1.29 8.64
CA MET A 22 -3.07 -0.99 7.30
C MET A 22 -2.15 0.01 6.62
N ILE A 23 -1.75 -0.27 5.38
CA ILE A 23 -0.94 0.62 4.55
C ILE A 23 -1.69 0.86 3.24
N SER A 24 -1.85 2.13 2.88
CA SER A 24 -2.33 2.56 1.56
C SER A 24 -1.14 2.95 0.70
N ASN A 25 -1.06 2.46 -0.52
CA ASN A 25 0.01 2.81 -1.46
C ASN A 25 -0.44 2.61 -2.91
N SER A 26 0.25 3.24 -3.86
CA SER A 26 0.00 3.08 -5.29
C SER A 26 0.09 1.62 -5.74
N SER A 27 -0.71 1.23 -6.74
CA SER A 27 -0.74 -0.12 -7.30
C SER A 27 0.44 -0.44 -8.22
N SER A 28 1.66 -0.06 -7.82
CA SER A 28 2.88 -0.33 -8.60
C SER A 28 3.37 -1.77 -8.41
N GLU A 29 4.08 -2.31 -9.42
CA GLU A 29 4.67 -3.65 -9.31
C GLU A 29 5.69 -3.74 -8.16
N ILE A 30 6.40 -2.64 -7.88
CA ILE A 30 7.33 -2.54 -6.75
C ILE A 30 6.58 -2.73 -5.42
N THR A 31 5.44 -2.05 -5.24
CA THR A 31 4.61 -2.20 -4.04
C THR A 31 4.11 -3.64 -3.91
N LYS A 32 3.64 -4.22 -5.01
CA LYS A 32 3.13 -5.60 -5.03
C LYS A 32 4.18 -6.60 -4.57
N GLU A 33 5.40 -6.48 -5.10
CA GLU A 33 6.51 -7.38 -4.76
C GLU A 33 7.00 -7.17 -3.31
N LEU A 34 7.06 -5.92 -2.83
CA LEU A 34 7.46 -5.64 -1.45
C LEU A 34 6.57 -6.30 -0.40
N TYR A 35 5.26 -6.42 -0.67
CA TYR A 35 4.26 -6.91 0.28
C TYR A 35 3.68 -8.28 -0.08
N LYS A 36 4.35 -9.05 -0.96
CA LYS A 36 3.87 -10.35 -1.47
C LYS A 36 3.86 -11.49 -0.43
N SER A 37 4.40 -11.29 0.77
CA SER A 37 4.47 -12.33 1.79
C SER A 37 3.09 -12.75 2.29
N LYS A 38 2.99 -13.97 2.84
CA LYS A 38 1.74 -14.47 3.46
C LYS A 38 1.29 -13.67 4.68
N THR A 39 2.16 -12.82 5.22
CA THR A 39 1.86 -11.91 6.34
C THR A 39 0.81 -10.86 5.96
N PHE A 40 0.77 -10.48 4.67
CA PHE A 40 -0.07 -9.39 4.21
C PHE A 40 -1.14 -9.86 3.22
N LYS A 41 -2.30 -9.21 3.31
CA LYS A 41 -3.38 -9.26 2.32
C LYS A 41 -3.37 -7.96 1.54
N ILE A 42 -3.29 -8.06 0.22
CA ILE A 42 -3.33 -6.91 -0.69
C ILE A 42 -4.69 -6.88 -1.38
N ARG A 43 -5.37 -5.73 -1.29
CA ARG A 43 -6.61 -5.45 -2.01
C ARG A 43 -6.40 -4.28 -2.94
N THR A 44 -6.78 -4.43 -4.21
CA THR A 44 -6.82 -3.32 -5.16
C THR A 44 -8.13 -2.57 -5.02
N VAL A 45 -8.05 -1.24 -4.92
CA VAL A 45 -9.20 -0.34 -4.87
C VAL A 45 -9.02 0.75 -5.92
N ARG A 46 -10.14 1.21 -6.50
CA ARG A 46 -10.14 2.37 -7.39
C ARG A 46 -10.43 3.63 -6.59
N ALA A 47 -9.42 4.46 -6.36
CA ALA A 47 -9.55 5.72 -5.65
C ALA A 47 -9.62 6.90 -6.64
N GLY A 48 -10.53 7.83 -6.42
CA GLY A 48 -10.57 9.08 -7.17
C GLY A 48 -9.51 10.06 -6.66
N ARG A 49 -8.56 10.49 -7.51
CA ARG A 49 -7.62 11.55 -7.13
C ARG A 49 -8.20 12.92 -7.49
N ALA A 50 -8.79 13.59 -6.49
CA ALA A 50 -9.25 14.98 -6.65
C ALA A 50 -8.10 16.01 -6.71
N ILE A 51 -6.89 15.60 -6.34
CA ILE A 51 -5.73 16.48 -6.09
C ILE A 51 -4.89 16.81 -7.32
N ASN A 52 -5.21 16.30 -8.52
CA ASN A 52 -4.44 16.69 -9.70
C ASN A 52 -4.71 18.16 -10.06
N SER A 53 -3.63 18.94 -10.21
CA SER A 53 -3.68 20.36 -10.59
C SER A 53 -4.31 20.58 -11.97
N ASN A 54 -4.22 19.60 -12.87
CA ASN A 54 -4.97 19.55 -14.11
C ASN A 54 -6.25 18.73 -13.93
N GLY A 55 -7.40 19.41 -13.92
CA GLY A 55 -8.73 18.80 -13.79
C GLY A 55 -9.01 17.69 -14.81
N LYS A 56 -8.48 17.79 -16.04
CA LYS A 56 -8.68 16.78 -17.09
C LYS A 56 -7.92 15.47 -16.82
N LYS A 57 -6.91 15.50 -15.95
CA LYS A 57 -6.13 14.33 -15.50
C LYS A 57 -6.65 13.75 -14.17
N ARG A 58 -7.73 14.31 -13.61
CA ARG A 58 -8.41 13.71 -12.47
C ARG A 58 -9.14 12.46 -12.97
N GLY A 59 -8.82 11.33 -12.37
CA GLY A 59 -9.35 10.03 -12.75
C GLY A 59 -9.30 9.07 -11.58
N LYS A 60 -9.95 7.91 -11.74
CA LYS A 60 -9.79 6.79 -10.82
C LYS A 60 -8.44 6.14 -11.11
N VAL A 61 -7.63 6.00 -10.09
CA VAL A 61 -6.39 5.23 -10.15
C VAL A 61 -6.53 4.00 -9.27
N ASP A 62 -5.83 2.94 -9.65
CA ASP A 62 -5.73 1.76 -8.81
C ASP A 62 -4.73 2.04 -7.67
N GLU A 63 -5.15 1.71 -6.46
CA GLU A 63 -4.37 1.79 -5.23
C GLU A 63 -4.41 0.43 -4.54
N PHE A 64 -3.38 0.11 -3.77
CA PHE A 64 -3.35 -1.06 -2.90
C PHE A 64 -3.64 -0.67 -1.46
N ILE A 65 -4.55 -1.41 -0.84
CA ILE A 65 -4.75 -1.49 0.60
C ILE A 65 -4.09 -2.79 1.08
N ILE A 66 -3.07 -2.66 1.91
CA ILE A 66 -2.27 -3.76 2.42
C ILE A 66 -2.55 -3.89 3.92
N THR A 67 -2.94 -5.08 4.37
CA THR A 67 -3.34 -5.34 5.77
C THR A 67 -2.72 -6.64 6.27
N ASN A 68 -2.52 -6.78 7.58
CA ASN A 68 -2.03 -8.02 8.20
C ASN A 68 -3.13 -8.82 8.93
N TYR A 69 -4.40 -8.54 8.63
CA TYR A 69 -5.58 -9.17 9.25
C TYR A 69 -6.65 -9.54 8.24
#